data_AF-A0A0A3IIM9-F1
#
_entry.id   AF-A0A0A3IIM9-F1
#
_cell.length_a   1.000
_cell.length_b   1.000
_cell.length_c   1.000
_cell.angle_alpha   90.00
_cell.angle_beta   90.00
_cell.angle_gamma   90.00
#
_symmetry.space_group_name_H-M   'P 1'
#
loop_
_entity.id
_entity.type
_entity.pdbx_description
1 polymer ?
#
loop_
_entity_poly.entity_id
_entity_poly.type
_entity_poly.pdbx_seq_one_letter_code
_entity_poly.pdbx_strand_id
1 'polypeptide(L)' 'MDFHRVKFYANILGICLPVALTYLVIANLITGLPIYPYTYVGLAFGYALMIKRIILFQEIWHKWFGKRK' A
#
# COMPACT_ATOMS: atom_id res chain seq x y z
N MET A 1 -22.74 -0.84 14.18
CA MET A 1 -22.20 -1.36 12.89
C MET A 1 -21.35 -2.56 13.20
N ASP A 2 -21.62 -3.71 12.58
CA ASP A 2 -20.86 -4.95 12.79
C ASP A 2 -19.34 -4.73 12.70
N PHE A 3 -18.62 -5.16 13.74
CA PHE A 3 -17.15 -5.12 13.82
C PHE A 3 -16.49 -5.75 12.58
N HIS A 4 -17.18 -6.72 11.97
CA HIS A 4 -16.75 -7.39 10.75
C HIS A 4 -16.72 -6.46 9.53
N ARG A 5 -17.72 -5.58 9.38
CA ARG A 5 -17.78 -4.61 8.29
C ARG A 5 -16.70 -3.55 8.41
N VAL A 6 -16.43 -3.07 9.63
CA VAL A 6 -15.38 -2.06 9.88
C VAL A 6 -13.99 -2.61 9.55
N LYS A 7 -13.69 -3.87 9.90
CA LYS A 7 -12.44 -4.53 9.49
C LYS A 7 -12.31 -4.65 7.98
N PHE A 8 -13.39 -4.98 7.29
CA PHE A 8 -13.41 -5.04 5.82
C PHE A 8 -13.14 -3.68 5.19
N TYR A 9 -13.83 -2.63 5.64
CA TYR A 9 -13.59 -1.26 5.18
C TYR A 9 -12.16 -0.80 5.44
N ALA A 10 -11.60 -1.08 6.62
CA ALA A 10 -10.21 -0.76 6.94
C ALA A 10 -9.21 -1.50 6.02
N ASN A 11 -9.55 -2.72 5.59
CA ASN A 11 -8.72 -3.48 4.65
C ASN A 11 -8.78 -2.90 3.23
N ILE A 12 -9.98 -2.54 2.77
CA ILE A 12 -10.20 -1.88 1.47
C ILE A 12 -9.52 -0.51 1.44
N LEU A 13 -9.67 0.29 2.49
CA LEU A 13 -8.99 1.58 2.63
C LEU A 13 -7.47 1.40 2.65
N GLY A 14 -6.96 0.37 3.34
CA GLY A 14 -5.55 0.02 3.35
C GLY A 14 -4.96 -0.37 1.99
N ILE A 15 -5.80 -0.82 1.05
CA ILE A 15 -5.40 -1.08 -0.35
C ILE A 15 -5.51 0.18 -1.20
N CYS A 16 -6.63 0.88 -1.06
CA CYS A 16 -6.96 2.00 -1.92
C CYS A 16 -6.02 3.19 -1.69
N LEU A 17 -5.63 3.45 -0.45
CA LEU A 17 -4.69 4.53 -0.08
C LEU A 17 -3.32 4.41 -0.77
N PRO A 18 -2.57 3.30 -0.62
CA PRO A 18 -1.26 3.18 -1.25
C PRO A 18 -1.38 3.22 -2.77
N VAL A 19 -2.36 2.53 -3.37
CA VAL A 19 -2.57 2.54 -4.83
C VAL A 19 -2.84 3.95 -5.36
N ALA A 20 -3.71 4.72 -4.70
CA ALA A 20 -3.99 6.10 -5.05
C ALA A 20 -2.74 6.99 -4.90
N LEU A 21 -1.96 6.79 -3.84
CA LEU A 21 -0.69 7.49 -3.63
C LEU A 21 0.32 7.20 -4.75
N THR A 22 0.46 5.93 -5.17
CA THR A 22 1.35 5.56 -6.28
C THR A 22 0.94 6.24 -7.57
N TYR A 23 -0.37 6.29 -7.84
CA TYR A 23 -0.91 6.98 -9.00
C TYR A 23 -0.61 8.49 -8.97
N LEU A 24 -0.75 9.12 -7.80
CA LEU A 24 -0.40 10.53 -7.61
C LEU A 24 1.09 10.80 -7.80
N VAL A 25 1.97 9.91 -7.32
CA VAL A 25 3.41 10.03 -7.53
C VAL A 25 3.76 9.92 -9.01
N ILE A 26 3.17 8.95 -9.73
CA ILE A 26 3.38 8.79 -11.17
C ILE A 26 2.84 10.01 -11.94
N ALA A 27 1.65 10.49 -11.59
CA ALA A 27 1.06 11.67 -12.21
C ALA A 27 1.96 12.90 -12.02
N ASN A 28 2.41 13.16 -10.79
CA ASN A 28 3.33 14.26 -10.48
C ASN A 28 4.68 14.11 -11.18
N LEU A 29 5.18 12.89 -11.37
CA LEU A 29 6.39 12.64 -12.13
C LEU A 29 6.22 13.02 -13.61
N ILE A 30 5.07 12.72 -14.20
CA ILE A 30 4.75 13.04 -15.60
C ILE A 30 4.55 14.55 -15.80
N THR A 31 3.88 15.22 -14.86
CA THR A 31 3.64 16.66 -14.91
C THR A 31 4.84 17.49 -14.41
N GLY A 32 5.92 16.86 -13.97
CA GLY A 32 7.13 17.53 -13.48
C GLY A 32 6.94 18.27 -12.15
N LEU A 33 5.88 17.93 -11.39
CA LEU A 33 5.67 18.52 -10.07
C LEU A 33 6.67 17.99 -9.05
N PRO A 34 7.11 18.83 -8.09
CA PRO A 34 8.05 18.41 -7.06
C PRO A 34 7.42 17.33 -6.16
N ILE A 35 8.01 16.14 -6.18
CA ILE A 35 7.61 15.05 -5.29
C ILE A 35 8.39 15.21 -3.99
N TYR A 36 7.68 15.62 -2.94
CA TYR A 36 8.29 15.80 -1.64
C TYR A 36 8.65 14.46 -0.96
N PRO A 37 9.70 14.45 -0.11
CA PRO A 37 10.21 13.22 0.52
C PRO A 37 9.18 12.52 1.42
N TYR A 38 8.25 13.26 2.03
CA TYR A 38 7.19 12.68 2.85
C TYR A 38 6.24 11.78 2.02
N THR A 39 6.09 12.03 0.72
CA THR A 39 5.25 11.23 -0.16
C THR A 39 5.81 9.84 -0.33
N TYR A 40 7.14 9.71 -0.46
CA TYR A 40 7.82 8.41 -0.53
C TYR A 40 7.72 7.65 0.79
N VAL A 41 7.87 8.34 1.92
CA VAL A 41 7.71 7.72 3.25
C VAL A 41 6.28 7.23 3.47
N GLY A 42 5.28 8.04 3.10
CA GLY A 42 3.87 7.66 3.14
C GLY A 42 3.56 6.47 2.24
N LEU A 43 4.17 6.43 1.05
CA LEU A 43 4.04 5.32 0.11
C LEU A 43 4.63 4.03 0.66
N ALA A 44 5.87 4.08 1.18
CA ALA A 44 6.53 2.93 1.80
C ALA A 44 5.75 2.40 3.01
N PHE A 45 5.24 3.29 3.86
CA PHE A 45 4.40 2.93 5.00
C PHE A 45 3.06 2.33 4.55
N GLY A 46 2.43 2.91 3.53
CA GLY A 46 1.20 2.38 2.91
C GLY A 46 1.38 0.98 2.37
N TYR A 47 2.48 0.73 1.65
CA TYR A 47 2.83 -0.62 1.16
C TYR A 47 3.15 -1.58 2.30
N ALA A 48 3.81 -1.14 3.37
CA ALA A 48 4.06 -1.99 4.55
C ALA A 48 2.75 -2.42 5.23
N LEU A 49 1.77 -1.51 5.35
CA LEU A 49 0.43 -1.84 5.85
C LEU A 49 -0.33 -2.77 4.90
N MET A 50 -0.20 -2.55 3.59
CA MET A 50 -0.79 -3.39 2.55
C MET A 50 -0.27 -4.83 2.64
N ILE A 51 1.05 -5.00 2.75
CA ILE A 51 1.69 -6.29 2.95
C ILE A 51 1.19 -6.92 4.25
N LYS A 52 1.08 -6.17 5.36
CA LYS A 52 0.70 -6.78 6.65
C LYS A 52 -0.77 -7.18 6.77
N ARG A 53 -1.69 -6.55 6.03
CA ARG A 53 -3.14 -6.77 6.17
C ARG A 53 -3.77 -7.65 5.09
N ILE A 54 -3.11 -7.84 3.95
CA ILE A 54 -3.66 -8.58 2.82
C ILE A 54 -2.91 -9.89 2.65
N ILE A 55 -3.62 -10.99 2.82
CA ILE A 55 -3.08 -12.35 2.70
C ILE A 55 -2.43 -12.59 1.33
N LEU A 56 -3.05 -12.11 0.25
CA LEU A 56 -2.48 -12.24 -1.11
C LEU A 56 -1.14 -11.52 -1.26
N PHE A 57 -1.00 -10.33 -0.67
CA PHE A 57 0.26 -9.58 -0.73
C PHE A 57 1.29 -10.15 0.24
N GLN A 58 0.87 -10.73 1.38
CA GLN A 58 1.76 -11.53 2.23
C GLN A 58 2.29 -12.75 1.49
N GLU A 59 1.45 -13.47 0.75
CA GLU A 59 1.86 -14.63 -0.04
C GLU A 59 2.85 -14.25 -1.13
N ILE A 60 2.58 -13.17 -1.88
CA ILE A 60 3.50 -12.68 -2.91
C ILE A 60 4.81 -12.23 -2.27
N TRP A 61 4.74 -11.43 -1.19
CA TRP A 61 5.91 -10.97 -0.46
C TRP A 61 6.72 -12.13 0.12
N HIS A 62 6.06 -13.15 0.67
CA HIS A 62 6.71 -14.34 1.20
C HIS A 62 7.26 -15.23 0.09
N LYS A 63 6.65 -15.31 -1.09
CA LYS A 63 7.25 -15.99 -2.26
C LYS A 63 8.47 -15.24 -2.81
N TRP A 64 8.48 -13.91 -2.73
CA TRP A 64 9.54 -13.09 -3.31
C TRP A 64 10.72 -12.87 -2.36
N PHE A 65 10.45 -12.71 -1.07
CA PHE A 65 11.45 -12.45 0.00
C PHE A 65 11.57 -13.57 1.03
N GLY A 66 10.66 -14.53 1.06
CA GLY A 66 10.82 -15.72 1.89
C GLY A 66 11.93 -16.58 1.33
N LYS A 67 12.98 -16.76 2.14
CA LYS A 67 14.02 -17.76 1.88
C LYS A 67 13.36 -19.08 1.50
N ARG A 68 13.66 -19.58 0.29
CA ARG A 68 13.60 -21.01 0.03
C ARG A 68 14.49 -21.66 1.09
N LYS A 69 13.89 -22.35 2.05
CA LYS A 69 14.59 -23.29 2.90
C LYS A 69 14.20 -24.68 2.46
#